data_AF-A0A6V8DK81-F1
#
_entry.id   AF-A0A6V8DK81-F1
#
_cell.length_a   1.000
_cell.length_b   1.000
_cell.length_c   1.000
_cell.angle_alpha   90.00
_cell.angle_beta   90.00
_cell.angle_gamma   90.00
#
_symmetry.space_group_name_H-M   'P 1'
#
loop_
_entity.id
_entity.type
_entity.pdbx_description
1 polymer ?
#
loop_
_entity_poly.entity_id
_entity_poly.type
_entity_poly.pdbx_seq_one_letter_code
_entity_poly.pdbx_strand_id
1 'polypeptide(L)'
;MDVQGRDLSETVWTRLDRKAGAVIELTIRQLRHKISTWVVMALGVILMILLLAFYVDSIRDEFEPIDNDGDSVDEDRDGYPLGQERKYGTSDWNGEEFPGSGIYIYEGEIDWNDENREISGNKTWEGASYLDATWIDTDYKGGQWDYIIDWEEVTDCPDTQGDVFIDWVPDYATACQLENGTYATNGKFNAEGNLTVPSEFFLSYGYVTGIFEIPKDPKEMYIDEDDIDWDGSGGSQGFDDDGDCLRAGWLTQFDNSGEVMWWEEPYRPDANGNGILCDVIWTIDPQTGEVISIDADSSVDEDPVDENYVGESSHRTFVIATGKIAFVLLLGLFLPLFLSLGLVRDETERGTLHYLLSKPIHRGEFILYRVLGYLAVVSAFILVLSLIMGLITSVIGPGESLIRVGDLPVWLGIAGATILVLAAYGSLFNTIGLLLPKYGVYLCIVIGVWEFAMGFTTLISPDSSVATLSVSHWGLQLIDSIVMVSWPDTIQYSQMSSAFGLQTGLQWIWSPPVHTLNSSNAYLGILTSVTMLIGISVSMIGIGSAVFSKREIM
;
A
#
# COMPACT_ATOMS: atom_id res chain seq x y z
N MET A 1 19.75 14.60 -66.28
CA MET A 1 18.92 15.25 -65.25
C MET A 1 18.17 16.36 -65.94
N ASP A 2 16.83 16.28 -65.97
CA ASP A 2 15.98 17.25 -66.66
C ASP A 2 15.99 18.60 -65.92
N VAL A 3 16.11 19.69 -66.68
CA VAL A 3 16.37 21.07 -66.23
C VAL A 3 15.16 21.68 -65.49
N GLN A 4 14.01 21.01 -65.50
CA GLN A 4 12.78 21.49 -64.87
C GLN A 4 12.33 20.70 -63.62
N GLY A 5 13.02 19.61 -63.25
CA GLY A 5 12.66 18.82 -62.04
C GLY A 5 11.23 18.23 -62.06
N ARG A 6 10.58 18.15 -63.23
CA ARG A 6 9.18 17.73 -63.38
C ARG A 6 8.97 16.23 -63.36
N ASP A 7 10.01 15.45 -63.64
CA ASP A 7 9.91 13.98 -63.71
C ASP A 7 9.67 13.33 -62.34
N LEU A 8 10.13 13.98 -61.25
CA LEU A 8 9.82 13.55 -59.87
C LEU A 8 8.35 13.80 -59.49
N SER A 9 7.67 14.76 -60.14
CA SER A 9 6.26 15.13 -59.89
C SER A 9 5.23 14.24 -60.61
N GLU A 10 5.71 13.38 -61.52
CA GLU A 10 4.91 12.43 -62.31
C GLU A 10 4.97 11.00 -61.73
N THR A 11 5.73 10.77 -60.66
CA THR A 11 5.89 9.44 -60.04
C THR A 11 4.60 8.95 -59.39
N VAL A 12 4.33 7.64 -59.44
CA VAL A 12 3.14 7.02 -58.83
C VAL A 12 3.00 7.39 -57.35
N TRP A 13 4.12 7.50 -56.64
CA TRP A 13 4.19 7.89 -55.23
C TRP A 13 3.75 9.32 -54.96
N THR A 14 4.14 10.30 -55.80
CA THR A 14 3.71 11.70 -55.63
C THR A 14 2.23 11.91 -56.00
N ARG A 15 1.68 11.09 -56.89
CA ARG A 15 0.23 11.08 -57.20
C ARG A 15 -0.60 10.38 -56.13
N LEU A 16 -0.09 9.30 -55.53
CA LEU A 16 -0.73 8.57 -54.44
C LEU A 16 -0.74 9.41 -53.16
N ASP A 17 0.38 10.08 -52.84
CA ASP A 17 0.53 11.00 -51.71
C ASP A 17 -0.48 12.17 -51.77
N ARG A 18 -0.64 12.80 -52.95
CA ARG A 18 -1.61 13.91 -53.10
C ARG A 18 -3.07 13.46 -53.01
N LYS A 19 -3.38 12.23 -53.45
CA LYS A 19 -4.74 11.66 -53.34
C LYS A 19 -5.04 11.25 -51.90
N ALA A 20 -4.10 10.57 -51.24
CA ALA A 20 -4.20 10.15 -49.86
C ALA A 20 -4.36 11.35 -48.93
N GLY A 21 -3.47 12.36 -49.07
CA GLY A 21 -3.52 13.60 -48.31
C GLY A 21 -4.85 14.34 -48.44
N ALA A 22 -5.44 14.39 -49.65
CA ALA A 22 -6.72 15.05 -49.87
C ALA A 22 -7.90 14.36 -49.14
N VAL A 23 -7.94 13.02 -49.13
CA VAL A 23 -8.98 12.25 -48.42
C VAL A 23 -8.81 12.36 -46.90
N ILE A 24 -7.55 12.31 -46.43
CA ILE A 24 -7.20 12.51 -45.02
C ILE A 24 -7.64 13.91 -44.56
N GLU A 25 -7.25 14.96 -45.31
CA GLU A 25 -7.61 16.34 -45.00
C GLU A 25 -9.12 16.55 -44.99
N LEU A 26 -9.83 16.00 -45.97
CA LEU A 26 -11.29 16.07 -46.02
C LEU A 26 -11.93 15.42 -44.79
N THR A 27 -11.40 14.26 -44.37
CA THR A 27 -11.87 13.55 -43.17
C THR A 27 -11.64 14.38 -41.92
N ILE A 28 -10.45 14.99 -41.77
CA ILE A 28 -10.12 15.88 -40.66
C ILE A 28 -11.09 17.07 -40.61
N ARG A 29 -11.35 17.70 -41.76
CA ARG A 29 -12.31 18.83 -41.84
C ARG A 29 -13.72 18.39 -41.45
N GLN A 30 -14.17 17.22 -41.89
CA GLN A 30 -15.49 16.69 -41.53
C GLN A 30 -15.59 16.43 -40.03
N LEU A 31 -14.59 15.78 -39.43
CA LEU A 31 -14.56 15.52 -37.98
C LEU A 31 -14.53 16.81 -37.18
N ARG A 32 -13.80 17.83 -37.64
CA ARG A 32 -13.74 19.16 -37.00
C ARG A 32 -15.08 19.88 -36.97
N HIS A 33 -15.94 19.69 -37.96
CA HIS A 33 -17.26 20.33 -38.02
C HIS A 33 -18.37 19.52 -37.30
N LYS A 34 -18.12 18.25 -36.95
CA LYS A 34 -19.07 17.45 -36.17
C LYS A 34 -19.02 17.86 -34.69
N ILE A 35 -20.15 18.31 -34.15
CA ILE A 35 -20.29 18.66 -32.72
C ILE A 35 -19.95 17.46 -31.84
N SER A 36 -20.36 16.25 -32.24
CA SER A 36 -20.06 15.02 -31.50
C SER A 36 -18.57 14.82 -31.24
N THR A 37 -17.70 15.26 -32.15
CA THR A 37 -16.25 15.14 -31.98
C THR A 37 -15.76 15.95 -30.80
N TRP A 38 -16.15 17.23 -30.73
CA TRP A 38 -15.76 18.11 -29.65
C TRP A 38 -16.39 17.72 -28.31
N VAL A 39 -17.64 17.24 -28.33
CA VAL A 39 -18.30 16.75 -27.11
C VAL A 39 -17.56 15.56 -26.52
N VAL A 40 -17.21 14.55 -27.34
CA VAL A 40 -16.52 13.36 -26.84
C VAL A 40 -15.09 13.69 -26.37
N MET A 41 -14.36 14.54 -27.10
CA MET A 41 -13.04 14.99 -26.65
C MET A 41 -13.11 15.82 -25.36
N ALA A 42 -14.10 16.70 -25.21
CA ALA A 42 -14.29 17.50 -23.99
C ALA A 42 -14.64 16.62 -22.78
N LEU A 43 -15.51 15.61 -22.97
CA LEU A 43 -15.81 14.62 -21.92
C LEU A 43 -14.55 13.86 -21.50
N GLY A 44 -13.68 13.51 -22.46
CA GLY A 44 -12.38 12.90 -22.16
C GLY A 44 -11.47 13.80 -21.33
N VAL A 45 -11.42 15.10 -21.61
CA VAL A 45 -10.65 16.07 -20.81
C VAL A 45 -11.24 16.21 -19.41
N ILE A 46 -12.57 16.31 -19.28
CA ILE A 46 -13.24 16.39 -17.97
C ILE A 46 -12.96 15.15 -17.12
N LEU A 47 -13.00 13.96 -17.73
CA LEU A 47 -12.63 12.72 -17.06
C LEU A 47 -11.20 12.79 -16.50
N MET A 48 -10.24 13.27 -17.28
CA MET A 48 -8.85 13.41 -16.83
C MET A 48 -8.69 14.42 -15.69
N ILE A 49 -9.38 15.56 -15.75
CA ILE A 49 -9.37 16.54 -14.66
C ILE A 49 -9.92 15.94 -13.37
N LEU A 50 -11.00 15.16 -13.45
CA LEU A 50 -11.60 14.51 -12.30
C LEU A 50 -10.68 13.43 -11.70
N LEU A 51 -10.01 12.64 -12.54
CA LEU A 51 -9.01 11.67 -12.08
C LEU A 51 -7.81 12.35 -11.42
N LEU A 52 -7.32 13.46 -11.98
CA LEU A 52 -6.26 14.25 -11.36
C LEU A 52 -6.67 14.83 -10.01
N ALA A 53 -7.93 15.23 -9.85
CA ALA A 53 -8.41 15.72 -8.56
C ALA A 53 -8.34 14.63 -7.49
N PHE A 54 -8.76 13.39 -7.80
CA PHE A 54 -8.62 12.26 -6.89
C PHE A 54 -7.16 11.91 -6.60
N TYR A 55 -6.28 12.02 -7.59
CA TYR A 55 -4.85 11.79 -7.39
C TYR A 55 -4.21 12.79 -6.44
N VAL A 56 -4.56 14.07 -6.58
CA VAL A 56 -4.07 15.13 -5.69
C VAL A 56 -4.61 14.95 -4.27
N ASP A 57 -5.83 14.43 -4.12
CA ASP A 57 -6.39 14.08 -2.81
C ASP A 57 -5.61 12.93 -2.18
N SER A 58 -5.43 11.83 -2.91
CA SER A 58 -4.77 10.61 -2.40
C SER A 58 -3.28 10.76 -2.06
N ILE A 59 -2.57 11.71 -2.69
CA ILE A 59 -1.16 11.99 -2.40
C ILE A 59 -1.03 12.93 -1.19
N ARG A 60 -2.09 13.64 -0.80
CA ARG A 60 -2.08 14.59 0.31
C ARG A 60 -2.50 14.00 1.64
N ASP A 61 -3.15 12.84 1.63
CA ASP A 61 -3.50 12.14 2.85
C ASP A 61 -2.23 11.53 3.46
N GLU A 62 -1.97 11.84 4.73
CA GLU A 62 -0.88 11.25 5.51
C GLU A 62 -1.23 9.78 5.81
N PHE A 63 -0.27 8.88 5.62
CA PHE A 63 -0.46 7.45 5.86
C PHE A 63 -0.20 7.13 7.34
N GLU A 64 -1.06 6.32 7.94
CA GLU A 64 -0.79 5.72 9.27
C GLU A 64 0.18 4.56 9.03
N PRO A 65 1.42 4.64 9.57
CA PRO A 65 2.40 3.57 9.38
C PRO A 65 2.02 2.33 10.20
N ILE A 66 2.46 1.15 9.75
CA ILE A 66 2.08 -0.14 10.31
C ILE A 66 3.15 -0.64 11.28
N ASP A 67 2.78 -0.80 12.54
CA ASP A 67 3.60 -1.48 13.54
C ASP A 67 3.55 -3.00 13.31
N ASN A 68 4.65 -3.58 12.83
CA ASN A 68 4.71 -4.98 12.41
C ASN A 68 5.14 -5.94 13.53
N ASP A 69 5.96 -5.50 14.48
CA ASP A 69 6.44 -6.32 15.61
C ASP A 69 5.68 -6.02 16.93
N GLY A 70 4.88 -4.96 16.94
CA GLY A 70 3.88 -4.63 17.95
C GLY A 70 4.42 -3.85 19.13
N ASP A 71 5.60 -3.26 19.05
CA ASP A 71 6.26 -2.65 20.19
C ASP A 71 5.94 -1.14 20.39
N SER A 72 5.16 -0.53 19.49
CA SER A 72 4.55 0.81 19.69
C SER A 72 3.28 0.81 20.57
N VAL A 73 2.80 -0.39 20.90
CA VAL A 73 1.56 -0.61 21.64
C VAL A 73 1.74 -0.17 23.09
N ASP A 74 0.66 0.34 23.68
CA ASP A 74 0.57 0.77 25.09
C ASP A 74 -0.76 0.21 25.61
N GLU A 75 -0.71 -1.02 26.14
CA GLU A 75 -1.88 -1.80 26.56
C GLU A 75 -2.45 -1.29 27.89
N ASP A 76 -1.59 -0.89 28.84
CA ASP A 76 -2.01 -0.40 30.15
C ASP A 76 -2.32 1.11 30.22
N ARG A 77 -1.95 1.87 29.18
CA ARG A 77 -2.23 3.30 28.99
C ARG A 77 -1.53 4.21 29.97
N ASP A 78 -0.38 3.79 30.48
CA ASP A 78 0.51 4.65 31.26
C ASP A 78 1.21 5.70 30.37
N GLY A 79 1.18 5.50 29.04
CA GLY A 79 1.73 6.35 27.99
C GLY A 79 3.19 6.06 27.61
N TYR A 80 3.77 4.95 28.03
CA TYR A 80 5.05 4.42 27.55
C TYR A 80 4.77 3.29 26.55
N PRO A 81 5.36 3.31 25.34
CA PRO A 81 5.21 2.21 24.40
C PRO A 81 5.97 0.97 24.87
N LEU A 82 5.49 -0.21 24.48
CA LEU A 82 6.02 -1.51 24.85
C LEU A 82 7.53 -1.64 24.56
N GLY A 83 8.05 -1.10 23.47
CA GLY A 83 9.49 -1.08 23.15
C GLY A 83 10.30 -0.31 24.19
N GLN A 84 9.77 0.83 24.66
CA GLN A 84 10.38 1.60 25.75
C GLN A 84 10.32 0.82 27.07
N GLU A 85 9.20 0.18 27.36
CA GLU A 85 9.02 -0.59 28.58
C GLU A 85 9.91 -1.84 28.63
N ARG A 86 10.01 -2.56 27.52
CA ARG A 86 10.93 -3.69 27.33
C ARG A 86 12.38 -3.27 27.61
N LYS A 87 12.79 -2.09 27.15
CA LYS A 87 14.12 -1.53 27.41
C LYS A 87 14.39 -1.28 28.90
N TYR A 88 13.38 -0.86 29.65
CA TYR A 88 13.49 -0.63 31.10
C TYR A 88 13.09 -1.84 31.97
N GLY A 89 12.63 -2.93 31.34
CA GLY A 89 12.16 -4.14 32.01
C GLY A 89 10.88 -3.92 32.81
N THR A 90 10.02 -3.01 32.37
CA THR A 90 8.71 -2.72 32.97
C THR A 90 7.59 -3.46 32.24
N SER A 91 6.36 -3.41 32.75
CA SER A 91 5.27 -4.29 32.30
C SER A 91 4.13 -3.50 31.69
N ASP A 92 3.92 -3.67 30.38
CA ASP A 92 2.83 -3.08 29.58
C ASP A 92 1.41 -3.58 29.94
N TRP A 93 1.31 -4.43 30.95
CA TRP A 93 0.01 -4.89 31.48
C TRP A 93 -0.34 -4.21 32.81
N ASN A 94 0.62 -3.52 33.42
CA ASN A 94 0.50 -2.95 34.75
C ASN A 94 0.98 -1.49 34.73
N GLY A 95 0.06 -0.54 34.53
CA GLY A 95 0.39 0.88 34.42
C GLY A 95 0.93 1.55 35.70
N GLU A 96 1.22 0.77 36.74
CA GLU A 96 1.98 1.17 37.92
C GLU A 96 3.49 0.86 37.77
N GLU A 97 3.83 -0.11 36.93
CA GLU A 97 5.18 -0.52 36.53
C GLU A 97 5.54 0.14 35.20
N PHE A 98 5.97 1.40 35.26
CA PHE A 98 6.42 2.17 34.09
C PHE A 98 7.94 2.43 34.13
N PRO A 99 8.59 2.83 33.03
CA PRO A 99 9.99 3.24 33.02
C PRO A 99 10.31 4.30 34.09
N GLY A 100 11.11 3.90 35.09
CA GLY A 100 11.48 4.76 36.23
C GLY A 100 10.57 4.64 37.46
N SER A 101 9.59 3.73 37.42
CA SER A 101 8.84 3.27 38.60
C SER A 101 9.77 2.59 39.61
N GLY A 102 9.42 2.70 40.90
CA GLY A 102 10.24 2.18 41.99
C GLY A 102 10.11 0.67 42.09
N ILE A 103 11.22 -0.06 42.05
CA ILE A 103 11.26 -1.52 42.17
C ILE A 103 11.33 -1.89 43.65
N TYR A 104 10.46 -2.80 44.09
CA TYR A 104 10.51 -3.36 45.43
C TYR A 104 11.60 -4.44 45.53
N ILE A 105 12.64 -4.17 46.32
CA ILE A 105 13.73 -5.12 46.58
C ILE A 105 13.44 -5.84 47.89
N TYR A 106 13.12 -7.13 47.79
CA TYR A 106 12.89 -8.01 48.92
C TYR A 106 14.20 -8.25 49.72
N GLU A 107 14.15 -8.07 51.04
CA GLU A 107 15.29 -8.36 51.93
C GLU A 107 15.04 -9.59 52.79
N GLY A 108 13.79 -9.83 53.19
CA GLY A 108 13.42 -10.98 53.99
C GLY A 108 11.95 -10.98 54.39
N GLU A 109 11.54 -12.07 55.03
CA GLU A 109 10.20 -12.25 55.57
C GLU A 109 10.29 -12.86 56.96
N ILE A 110 9.22 -12.67 57.73
CA ILE A 110 8.93 -13.42 58.94
C ILE A 110 7.74 -14.30 58.60
N ASP A 111 7.96 -15.60 58.55
CA ASP A 111 6.93 -16.58 58.21
C ASP A 111 6.10 -16.97 59.44
N TRP A 112 5.00 -17.69 59.23
CA TRP A 112 4.09 -18.12 60.28
C TRP A 112 4.78 -19.00 61.35
N ASN A 113 5.92 -19.64 61.07
CA ASN A 113 6.61 -20.57 61.96
C ASN A 113 7.92 -20.04 62.60
N ASP A 114 8.29 -18.78 62.37
CA ASP A 114 9.55 -18.23 62.88
C ASP A 114 9.52 -17.95 64.39
N GLU A 115 10.63 -18.27 65.08
CA GLU A 115 10.79 -18.05 66.52
C GLU A 115 11.00 -16.57 66.89
N ASN A 116 11.63 -15.79 66.00
CA ASN A 116 11.87 -14.37 66.19
C ASN A 116 10.92 -13.54 65.32
N ARG A 117 9.92 -12.92 65.95
CA ARG A 117 8.81 -12.21 65.28
C ARG A 117 8.85 -10.70 65.46
N GLU A 118 9.99 -10.19 65.90
CA GLU A 118 10.24 -8.76 66.07
C GLU A 118 11.33 -8.31 65.09
N ILE A 119 11.05 -7.23 64.36
CA ILE A 119 11.99 -6.59 63.46
C ILE A 119 11.87 -5.08 63.56
N SER A 120 12.99 -4.38 63.48
CA SER A 120 13.01 -2.92 63.47
C SER A 120 13.87 -2.39 62.33
N GLY A 121 13.47 -1.23 61.80
CA GLY A 121 14.17 -0.55 60.72
C GLY A 121 13.25 0.43 59.98
N ASN A 122 13.84 1.19 59.06
CA ASN A 122 13.12 1.98 58.07
C ASN A 122 13.03 1.11 56.82
N LYS A 123 11.86 0.55 56.52
CA LYS A 123 11.66 -0.37 55.39
C LYS A 123 10.27 -0.19 54.81
N THR A 124 10.08 -0.74 53.62
CA THR A 124 8.76 -0.98 53.06
C THR A 124 8.29 -2.35 53.55
N TRP A 125 7.13 -2.37 54.19
CA TRP A 125 6.55 -3.52 54.88
C TRP A 125 5.30 -3.97 54.12
N GLU A 126 5.09 -5.28 54.02
CA GLU A 126 3.88 -5.85 53.42
C GLU A 126 3.39 -7.03 54.26
N GLY A 127 2.14 -6.93 54.72
CA GLY A 127 1.48 -7.98 55.50
C GLY A 127 0.88 -7.47 56.81
N ALA A 128 0.71 -8.37 57.77
CA ALA A 128 0.04 -8.11 59.03
C ALA A 128 1.05 -7.87 60.16
N SER A 129 0.92 -6.72 60.87
CA SER A 129 1.85 -6.41 61.96
C SER A 129 1.26 -5.49 63.03
N TYR A 130 1.88 -5.53 64.22
CA TYR A 130 1.81 -4.46 65.19
C TYR A 130 3.00 -3.51 64.98
N LEU A 131 2.72 -2.27 64.61
CA LEU A 131 3.72 -1.25 64.33
C LEU A 131 3.81 -0.25 65.49
N ASP A 132 4.96 -0.21 66.15
CA ASP A 132 5.38 0.88 67.02
C ASP A 132 6.23 1.86 66.20
N ALA A 133 5.56 2.84 65.57
CA ALA A 133 6.16 3.72 64.57
C ALA A 133 6.94 4.88 65.19
N THR A 134 8.17 5.09 64.74
CA THR A 134 8.93 6.34 64.94
C THR A 134 8.69 7.33 63.80
N TRP A 135 8.44 6.82 62.58
CA TRP A 135 8.08 7.60 61.40
C TRP A 135 7.21 6.77 60.46
N ILE A 136 6.29 7.44 59.74
CA ILE A 136 5.40 6.82 58.75
C ILE A 136 5.41 7.71 57.52
N ASP A 137 5.53 7.12 56.34
CA ASP A 137 5.39 7.80 55.07
C ASP A 137 3.91 7.95 54.70
N THR A 138 3.34 9.13 54.95
CA THR A 138 1.94 9.44 54.57
C THR A 138 1.80 9.76 53.09
N ASP A 139 2.91 10.03 52.40
CA ASP A 139 2.91 10.37 50.97
C ASP A 139 3.15 9.14 50.09
N TYR A 140 3.38 7.96 50.71
CA TYR A 140 3.52 6.70 49.99
C TYR A 140 2.20 6.32 49.32
N LYS A 141 2.19 6.42 47.99
CA LYS A 141 1.06 6.10 47.14
C LYS A 141 1.54 5.14 46.06
N GLY A 142 0.72 4.14 45.79
CA GLY A 142 0.80 3.23 44.64
C GLY A 142 -0.60 3.15 44.05
N GLY A 143 -0.81 2.29 43.07
CA GLY A 143 -2.10 2.25 42.41
C GLY A 143 -3.10 1.30 43.07
N GLN A 144 -4.14 0.99 42.31
CA GLN A 144 -5.39 0.44 42.85
C GLN A 144 -5.23 -0.99 43.40
N TRP A 145 -4.18 -1.70 43.01
CA TRP A 145 -3.95 -3.11 43.35
C TRP A 145 -2.81 -3.33 44.34
N ASP A 146 -2.13 -2.26 44.76
CA ASP A 146 -0.90 -2.34 45.55
C ASP A 146 -1.16 -2.50 47.07
N TYR A 147 -2.44 -2.63 47.46
CA TYR A 147 -2.96 -2.83 48.83
C TYR A 147 -2.28 -1.92 49.88
N ILE A 148 -2.03 -0.66 49.49
CA ILE A 148 -1.34 0.32 50.32
C ILE A 148 -2.29 0.87 51.37
N ILE A 149 -1.78 0.99 52.59
CA ILE A 149 -2.53 1.57 53.70
C ILE A 149 -2.62 3.08 53.51
N ASP A 150 -3.84 3.59 53.39
CA ASP A 150 -4.09 5.03 53.42
C ASP A 150 -4.04 5.53 54.86
N TRP A 151 -2.92 6.17 55.21
CA TRP A 151 -2.70 6.73 56.54
C TRP A 151 -3.60 7.93 56.86
N GLU A 152 -4.25 8.55 55.86
CA GLU A 152 -5.22 9.63 56.09
C GLU A 152 -6.58 9.12 56.61
N GLU A 153 -6.91 7.83 56.36
CA GLU A 153 -8.19 7.21 56.75
C GLU A 153 -8.10 6.34 58.02
N VAL A 154 -6.95 6.32 58.71
CA VAL A 154 -6.74 5.49 59.91
C VAL A 154 -7.59 5.99 61.08
N THR A 155 -8.42 5.09 61.61
CA THR A 155 -9.24 5.32 62.81
C THR A 155 -8.82 4.45 63.99
N ASP A 156 -9.32 4.77 65.18
CA ASP A 156 -9.14 3.91 66.36
C ASP A 156 -9.73 2.50 66.11
N CYS A 157 -9.04 1.47 66.58
CA CYS A 157 -9.50 0.08 66.43
C CYS A 157 -10.84 -0.12 67.18
N PRO A 158 -11.81 -0.86 66.61
CA PRO A 158 -13.11 -1.07 67.27
C PRO A 158 -13.00 -1.94 68.54
N ASP A 159 -13.23 -1.34 69.71
CA ASP A 159 -13.24 -2.05 71.01
C ASP A 159 -14.29 -3.18 71.12
N THR A 160 -15.27 -3.19 70.21
CA THR A 160 -16.42 -4.12 70.27
C THR A 160 -16.14 -5.49 69.66
N GLN A 161 -14.99 -5.68 68.98
CA GLN A 161 -14.71 -6.89 68.19
C GLN A 161 -13.74 -7.88 68.86
N GLY A 162 -13.19 -7.56 70.04
CA GLY A 162 -12.23 -8.40 70.76
C GLY A 162 -10.77 -8.07 70.43
N ASP A 163 -9.86 -8.96 70.81
CA ASP A 163 -8.41 -8.74 70.67
C ASP A 163 -7.99 -8.84 69.19
N VAL A 164 -7.27 -7.82 68.70
CA VAL A 164 -6.82 -7.73 67.29
C VAL A 164 -5.86 -8.88 66.96
N PHE A 165 -5.98 -9.45 65.75
CA PHE A 165 -5.30 -10.66 65.26
C PHE A 165 -5.59 -11.96 66.03
N ILE A 166 -6.49 -11.93 67.03
CA ILE A 166 -6.97 -13.13 67.76
C ILE A 166 -8.44 -13.37 67.44
N ASP A 167 -9.28 -12.35 67.65
CA ASP A 167 -10.74 -12.43 67.44
C ASP A 167 -11.15 -11.90 66.06
N TRP A 168 -10.38 -10.94 65.51
CA TRP A 168 -10.60 -10.35 64.19
C TRP A 168 -9.29 -9.76 63.63
N VAL A 169 -9.23 -9.50 62.33
CA VAL A 169 -8.06 -8.96 61.62
C VAL A 169 -8.49 -7.70 60.86
N PRO A 170 -7.69 -6.63 60.82
CA PRO A 170 -7.97 -5.48 59.95
C PRO A 170 -8.17 -5.92 58.50
N ASP A 171 -9.09 -5.26 57.79
CA ASP A 171 -9.28 -5.53 56.36
C ASP A 171 -7.97 -5.25 55.60
N TYR A 172 -7.77 -5.93 54.48
CA TYR A 172 -6.60 -5.69 53.64
C TYR A 172 -6.54 -4.21 53.19
N ALA A 173 -5.33 -3.65 53.15
CA ALA A 173 -5.04 -2.24 52.87
C ALA A 173 -5.56 -1.25 53.93
N THR A 174 -5.71 -1.68 55.18
CA THR A 174 -6.14 -0.80 56.28
C THR A 174 -5.23 -0.89 57.49
N ALA A 175 -5.24 0.18 58.30
CA ALA A 175 -4.65 0.19 59.63
C ALA A 175 -5.62 0.80 60.64
N CYS A 176 -5.48 0.40 61.90
CA CYS A 176 -6.19 1.01 63.01
C CYS A 176 -5.25 1.25 64.19
N GLN A 177 -5.56 2.27 65.00
CA GLN A 177 -4.75 2.63 66.16
C GLN A 177 -5.29 1.99 67.45
N LEU A 178 -4.41 1.36 68.24
CA LEU A 178 -4.73 0.82 69.57
C LEU A 178 -4.57 1.89 70.65
N GLU A 179 -5.22 1.72 71.80
CA GLU A 179 -5.15 2.65 72.94
C GLU A 179 -3.71 2.94 73.44
N ASN A 180 -2.78 2.01 73.20
CA ASN A 180 -1.36 2.13 73.58
C ASN A 180 -0.52 2.94 72.58
N GLY A 181 -1.11 3.44 71.49
CA GLY A 181 -0.43 4.24 70.47
C GLY A 181 0.22 3.44 69.34
N THR A 182 0.23 2.10 69.43
CA THR A 182 0.67 1.18 68.38
C THR A 182 -0.39 1.00 67.30
N TYR A 183 0.02 0.80 66.05
CA TYR A 183 -0.89 0.55 64.94
C TYR A 183 -0.99 -0.94 64.64
N ALA A 184 -2.20 -1.43 64.42
CA ALA A 184 -2.42 -2.74 63.80
C ALA A 184 -2.59 -2.54 62.30
N THR A 185 -1.67 -3.08 61.51
CA THR A 185 -1.59 -2.89 60.06
C THR A 185 -1.88 -4.19 59.34
N ASN A 186 -2.61 -4.13 58.23
CA ASN A 186 -2.72 -5.24 57.29
C ASN A 186 -2.69 -4.70 55.85
N GLY A 187 -1.52 -4.74 55.21
CA GLY A 187 -1.31 -4.19 53.87
C GLY A 187 0.14 -3.76 53.64
N LYS A 188 0.37 -2.99 52.57
CA LYS A 188 1.69 -2.46 52.18
C LYS A 188 1.85 -1.03 52.69
N PHE A 189 3.00 -0.70 53.30
CA PHE A 189 3.27 0.64 53.80
C PHE A 189 4.77 0.88 54.01
N ASN A 190 5.18 2.15 54.02
CA ASN A 190 6.56 2.54 54.27
C ASN A 190 6.66 3.24 55.64
N ALA A 191 7.43 2.67 56.56
CA ALA A 191 7.53 3.18 57.93
C ALA A 191 8.86 2.82 58.59
N GLU A 192 9.26 3.64 59.56
CA GLU A 192 10.34 3.35 60.50
C GLU A 192 9.76 3.05 61.87
N GLY A 193 10.16 1.93 62.46
CA GLY A 193 9.65 1.53 63.76
C GLY A 193 10.09 0.14 64.19
N ASN A 194 9.52 -0.32 65.30
CA ASN A 194 9.61 -1.71 65.74
C ASN A 194 8.30 -2.41 65.39
N LEU A 195 8.38 -3.46 64.58
CA LEU A 195 7.24 -4.25 64.15
C LEU A 195 7.24 -5.61 64.85
N THR A 196 6.06 -6.04 65.29
CA THR A 196 5.84 -7.37 65.87
C THR A 196 4.79 -8.10 65.07
N VAL A 197 5.13 -9.28 64.54
CA VAL A 197 4.23 -10.07 63.68
C VAL A 197 3.38 -11.01 64.54
N PRO A 198 2.03 -10.91 64.48
CA PRO A 198 1.13 -11.77 65.24
C PRO A 198 1.23 -13.24 64.79
N SER A 199 1.04 -14.18 65.72
CA SER A 199 1.11 -15.62 65.46
C SER A 199 0.16 -16.04 64.34
N GLU A 200 0.59 -16.96 63.46
CA GLU A 200 -0.14 -17.40 62.24
C GLU A 200 -0.18 -16.40 61.07
N PHE A 201 0.46 -15.23 61.21
CA PHE A 201 0.61 -14.25 60.12
C PHE A 201 2.06 -14.15 59.66
N PHE A 202 2.22 -13.58 58.46
CA PHE A 202 3.50 -13.28 57.82
C PHE A 202 3.66 -11.77 57.61
N LEU A 203 4.92 -11.35 57.51
CA LEU A 203 5.31 -9.99 57.15
C LEU A 203 6.55 -10.07 56.26
N SER A 204 6.46 -9.58 55.03
CA SER A 204 7.61 -9.38 54.16
C SER A 204 8.14 -7.95 54.29
N TYR A 205 9.44 -7.77 54.09
CA TYR A 205 10.07 -6.47 54.17
C TYR A 205 11.19 -6.28 53.16
N GLY A 206 11.36 -5.03 52.75
CA GLY A 206 12.32 -4.64 51.72
C GLY A 206 12.48 -3.13 51.61
N TYR A 207 12.98 -2.68 50.46
CA TYR A 207 13.05 -1.25 50.12
C TYR A 207 12.55 -1.04 48.70
N VAL A 208 11.76 0.00 48.48
CA VAL A 208 11.43 0.47 47.14
C VAL A 208 12.52 1.43 46.66
N THR A 209 13.02 1.25 45.43
CA THR A 209 13.97 2.20 44.83
C THR A 209 13.31 3.54 44.55
N GLY A 210 14.11 4.61 44.41
CA GLY A 210 13.57 5.94 44.14
C GLY A 210 12.85 5.99 42.79
N ILE A 211 11.64 6.54 42.78
CA ILE A 211 10.87 6.81 41.57
C ILE A 211 11.46 8.05 40.86
N PHE A 212 11.71 7.95 39.56
CA PHE A 212 12.12 9.09 38.74
C PHE A 212 11.40 9.05 37.39
N GLU A 213 11.14 10.21 36.81
CA GLU A 213 10.40 10.32 35.55
C GLU A 213 11.37 10.13 34.37
N ILE A 214 11.02 9.22 33.46
CA ILE A 214 11.70 9.02 32.18
C ILE A 214 10.86 9.69 31.09
N PRO A 215 11.45 10.48 30.18
CA PRO A 215 10.69 11.03 29.07
C PRO A 215 10.05 9.92 28.24
N LYS A 216 8.75 10.06 27.96
CA LYS A 216 8.01 9.15 27.10
C LYS A 216 8.50 9.27 25.67
N ASP A 217 8.81 8.14 25.07
CA ASP A 217 9.24 8.07 23.69
C ASP A 217 8.01 8.20 22.77
N PRO A 218 8.09 8.98 21.67
CA PRO A 218 7.03 9.03 20.66
C PRO A 218 6.77 7.66 20.06
N LYS A 219 5.52 7.37 19.70
CA LYS A 219 5.17 6.11 19.03
C LYS A 219 5.86 5.94 17.68
N GLU A 220 6.13 7.06 17.01
CA GLU A 220 6.82 7.06 15.72
C GLU A 220 8.27 6.56 15.80
N MET A 221 8.85 6.43 16.99
CA MET A 221 10.14 5.75 17.20
C MET A 221 10.01 4.24 17.34
N TYR A 222 8.84 3.63 17.11
CA TYR A 222 8.57 2.19 17.30
C TYR A 222 7.65 1.62 16.20
N ILE A 223 7.51 2.35 15.08
CA ILE A 223 6.59 1.98 13.99
C ILE A 223 7.29 2.00 12.63
N ASP A 224 8.28 2.87 12.45
CA ASP A 224 9.01 3.09 11.20
C ASP A 224 10.43 3.54 11.63
N GLU A 225 11.15 2.67 12.38
CA GLU A 225 12.41 3.02 13.03
C GLU A 225 13.54 3.25 12.01
N ASP A 226 13.61 2.43 10.94
CA ASP A 226 14.56 2.56 9.83
C ASP A 226 14.04 2.11 8.44
N ASP A 227 14.90 2.20 7.40
CA ASP A 227 14.58 1.80 6.02
C ASP A 227 15.37 0.52 5.69
N ILE A 228 14.66 -0.46 5.14
CA ILE A 228 15.21 -1.76 4.71
C ILE A 228 16.63 -1.71 4.07
N ASP A 229 17.65 -2.31 4.71
CA ASP A 229 18.99 -2.52 4.10
C ASP A 229 19.00 -3.76 3.20
N TRP A 230 18.32 -3.64 2.04
CA TRP A 230 18.19 -4.70 1.06
C TRP A 230 18.73 -4.32 -0.33
N ASP A 231 19.66 -5.11 -0.85
CA ASP A 231 20.31 -4.90 -2.14
C ASP A 231 19.57 -5.53 -3.34
N GLY A 232 18.39 -6.13 -3.10
CA GLY A 232 17.60 -6.83 -4.12
C GLY A 232 18.02 -8.29 -4.35
N SER A 233 19.00 -8.81 -3.62
CA SER A 233 19.44 -10.20 -3.71
C SER A 233 18.83 -11.11 -2.64
N GLY A 234 18.88 -12.42 -2.86
CA GLY A 234 18.35 -13.39 -1.90
C GLY A 234 19.40 -13.74 -0.85
N GLY A 235 18.95 -14.06 0.36
CA GLY A 235 19.81 -14.40 1.49
C GLY A 235 19.49 -13.57 2.73
N SER A 236 20.39 -13.66 3.70
CA SER A 236 20.39 -12.88 4.94
C SER A 236 20.76 -11.42 4.62
N GLN A 237 19.83 -10.51 4.81
CA GLN A 237 19.93 -9.05 4.61
C GLN A 237 19.02 -8.32 5.60
N GLY A 238 19.25 -7.03 5.82
CA GLY A 238 18.72 -6.33 7.00
C GLY A 238 19.52 -6.70 8.25
N PHE A 239 19.81 -5.70 9.08
CA PHE A 239 20.49 -5.81 10.35
C PHE A 239 19.89 -4.77 11.29
N ASP A 240 19.35 -5.22 12.42
CA ASP A 240 18.91 -4.39 13.55
C ASP A 240 19.92 -3.25 13.84
N ASP A 241 19.54 -2.03 13.51
CA ASP A 241 20.40 -0.85 13.58
C ASP A 241 20.15 0.03 14.82
N ASP A 242 18.97 -0.08 15.44
CA ASP A 242 18.55 0.61 16.66
C ASP A 242 18.89 -0.18 17.95
N GLY A 243 19.14 -1.48 17.81
CA GLY A 243 19.58 -2.41 18.84
C GLY A 243 18.47 -3.10 19.64
N ASP A 244 17.22 -3.12 19.18
CA ASP A 244 16.10 -3.80 19.84
C ASP A 244 16.25 -5.34 19.82
N CYS A 245 16.60 -5.94 18.68
CA CYS A 245 16.96 -7.35 18.55
C CYS A 245 18.26 -7.64 19.30
N LEU A 246 19.24 -6.76 19.34
CA LEU A 246 20.45 -6.99 20.15
C LEU A 246 20.23 -6.72 21.64
N ARG A 247 19.04 -6.20 22.02
CA ARG A 247 18.70 -5.71 23.36
C ARG A 247 19.77 -4.77 23.90
N ALA A 248 20.32 -3.93 23.02
CA ALA A 248 21.45 -3.06 23.30
C ALA A 248 21.03 -1.98 24.31
N GLY A 249 21.43 -2.17 25.56
CA GLY A 249 21.11 -1.22 26.64
C GLY A 249 19.79 -1.50 27.35
N TRP A 250 19.17 -2.67 27.13
CA TRP A 250 18.03 -3.12 27.91
C TRP A 250 18.46 -3.49 29.34
N LEU A 251 17.65 -3.12 30.32
CA LEU A 251 17.79 -3.55 31.71
C LEU A 251 17.19 -4.95 31.86
N THR A 252 18.04 -5.98 31.85
CA THR A 252 17.59 -7.35 32.13
C THR A 252 17.21 -7.47 33.60
N GLN A 253 15.92 -7.67 33.88
CA GLN A 253 15.42 -7.94 35.22
C GLN A 253 15.28 -9.45 35.42
N PHE A 254 15.98 -9.95 36.44
CA PHE A 254 15.82 -11.32 36.90
C PHE A 254 14.76 -11.34 38.00
N ASP A 255 13.90 -12.34 37.98
CA ASP A 255 13.02 -12.64 39.09
C ASP A 255 13.82 -13.00 40.36
N ASN A 256 13.13 -13.15 41.49
CA ASN A 256 13.74 -13.53 42.77
C ASN A 256 14.42 -14.92 42.75
N SER A 257 14.19 -15.72 41.70
CA SER A 257 14.81 -17.02 41.43
C SER A 257 16.10 -16.93 40.63
N GLY A 258 16.44 -15.75 40.09
CA GLY A 258 17.51 -15.57 39.11
C GLY A 258 17.14 -16.03 37.69
N GLU A 259 15.85 -16.27 37.42
CA GLU A 259 15.29 -16.53 36.09
C GLU A 259 14.83 -15.21 35.46
N VAL A 260 14.78 -15.18 34.13
CA VAL A 260 14.27 -14.01 33.40
C VAL A 260 12.76 -13.89 33.68
N MET A 261 12.26 -12.67 33.88
CA MET A 261 10.85 -12.42 34.19
C MET A 261 9.93 -13.10 33.16
N TRP A 262 8.85 -13.74 33.62
CA TRP A 262 7.95 -14.56 32.80
C TRP A 262 7.17 -13.81 31.71
N TRP A 263 7.10 -12.49 31.78
CA TRP A 263 6.52 -11.62 30.74
C TRP A 263 7.58 -11.06 29.77
N GLU A 264 8.87 -11.25 30.04
CA GLU A 264 9.92 -10.92 29.08
C GLU A 264 9.90 -11.97 27.98
N GLU A 265 9.67 -11.55 26.73
CA GLU A 265 9.66 -12.50 25.61
C GLU A 265 10.99 -13.25 25.54
N PRO A 266 10.98 -14.57 25.23
CA PRO A 266 12.21 -15.33 25.12
C PRO A 266 13.14 -14.69 24.10
N TYR A 267 14.32 -14.25 24.54
CA TYR A 267 15.27 -13.62 23.63
C TYR A 267 15.70 -14.59 22.53
N ARG A 268 15.26 -14.34 21.29
CA ARG A 268 15.54 -15.19 20.13
C ARG A 268 16.11 -14.34 19.00
N PRO A 269 17.40 -13.97 19.10
CA PRO A 269 18.07 -13.19 18.07
C PRO A 269 18.38 -13.98 16.80
N ASP A 270 18.11 -15.29 16.76
CA ASP A 270 18.20 -16.16 15.57
C ASP A 270 16.93 -17.03 15.57
N ALA A 271 15.79 -16.35 15.47
CA ALA A 271 14.47 -16.99 15.41
C ALA A 271 14.28 -17.72 14.08
N ASN A 272 14.90 -17.21 13.02
CA ASN A 272 14.88 -17.75 11.66
C ASN A 272 15.81 -19.00 11.50
N GLY A 273 16.78 -19.20 12.40
CA GLY A 273 17.62 -20.39 12.51
C GLY A 273 18.74 -20.49 11.47
N ASN A 274 19.15 -19.38 10.86
CA ASN A 274 20.19 -19.34 9.84
C ASN A 274 21.62 -19.20 10.41
N GLY A 275 21.76 -18.95 11.71
CA GLY A 275 23.03 -18.78 12.42
C GLY A 275 23.67 -17.38 12.28
N ILE A 276 22.94 -16.42 11.75
CA ILE A 276 23.19 -14.98 11.79
C ILE A 276 22.21 -14.42 12.84
N LEU A 277 22.62 -13.36 13.52
CA LEU A 277 21.80 -12.76 14.57
C LEU A 277 21.15 -11.50 14.02
N CYS A 278 19.88 -11.30 14.30
CA CYS A 278 19.11 -10.08 14.04
C CYS A 278 19.11 -9.72 12.55
N ASP A 279 18.71 -10.69 11.73
CA ASP A 279 18.67 -10.52 10.28
C ASP A 279 17.34 -10.96 9.66
N VAL A 280 17.12 -10.53 8.42
CA VAL A 280 15.96 -10.93 7.63
C VAL A 280 16.38 -11.86 6.50
N ILE A 281 15.74 -13.02 6.40
CA ILE A 281 15.96 -13.96 5.30
C ILE A 281 15.02 -13.64 4.16
N TRP A 282 15.62 -13.22 3.05
CA TRP A 282 14.94 -13.00 1.79
C TRP A 282 15.04 -14.24 0.90
N THR A 283 13.96 -15.01 0.80
CA THR A 283 13.90 -16.16 -0.11
C THR A 283 13.39 -15.70 -1.46
N ILE A 284 14.25 -15.73 -2.48
CA ILE A 284 13.92 -15.28 -3.85
C ILE A 284 13.94 -16.45 -4.84
N ASP A 285 12.98 -16.48 -5.76
CA ASP A 285 12.99 -17.39 -6.92
C ASP A 285 14.15 -16.99 -7.87
N PRO A 286 15.15 -17.86 -8.11
CA PRO A 286 16.29 -17.56 -8.95
C PRO A 286 15.96 -17.31 -10.43
N GLN A 287 14.76 -17.69 -10.90
CA GLN A 287 14.36 -17.59 -12.30
C GLN A 287 13.51 -16.35 -12.58
N THR A 288 12.66 -15.95 -11.65
CA THR A 288 11.76 -14.80 -11.79
C THR A 288 12.23 -13.57 -11.03
N GLY A 289 13.16 -13.73 -10.07
CA GLY A 289 13.58 -12.66 -9.16
C GLY A 289 12.50 -12.28 -8.16
N GLU A 290 11.53 -13.18 -7.92
CA GLU A 290 10.36 -12.97 -7.07
C GLU A 290 10.64 -13.33 -5.61
N VAL A 291 10.25 -12.47 -4.66
CA VAL A 291 10.29 -12.78 -3.23
C VAL A 291 9.21 -13.82 -2.91
N ILE A 292 9.63 -14.97 -2.40
CA ILE A 292 8.79 -16.13 -2.04
C ILE A 292 8.38 -16.05 -0.56
N SER A 293 9.34 -15.76 0.31
CA SER A 293 9.11 -15.53 1.75
C SER A 293 10.11 -14.52 2.27
N ILE A 294 9.66 -13.78 3.29
CA ILE A 294 10.47 -12.93 4.14
C ILE A 294 10.34 -13.56 5.53
N ASP A 295 11.45 -14.02 6.07
CA ASP A 295 11.51 -14.64 7.40
C ASP A 295 12.47 -13.80 8.26
N ALA A 296 11.92 -12.87 9.03
CA ALA A 296 12.67 -11.99 9.94
C ALA A 296 12.93 -12.67 11.29
N ASP A 297 14.01 -12.25 11.95
CA ASP A 297 14.23 -12.55 13.36
C ASP A 297 13.24 -11.80 14.28
N SER A 298 13.26 -12.12 15.57
CA SER A 298 12.39 -11.45 16.55
C SER A 298 12.86 -10.02 16.78
N SER A 299 11.91 -9.06 16.79
CA SER A 299 12.22 -7.63 17.02
C SER A 299 13.22 -7.11 15.98
N VAL A 300 12.97 -7.43 14.70
CA VAL A 300 13.70 -6.83 13.58
C VAL A 300 12.61 -6.24 12.69
N ASP A 301 12.54 -4.92 12.60
CA ASP A 301 11.47 -4.16 11.98
C ASP A 301 11.90 -3.53 10.64
N GLU A 302 12.77 -4.22 9.90
CA GLU A 302 13.24 -3.88 8.54
C GLU A 302 12.11 -3.92 7.49
N ASP A 303 11.23 -2.94 7.53
CA ASP A 303 10.23 -2.67 6.52
C ASP A 303 10.56 -1.36 5.78
N PRO A 304 9.91 -1.08 4.64
CA PRO A 304 10.19 0.14 3.90
C PRO A 304 9.41 1.29 4.53
N VAL A 305 10.05 2.45 4.68
CA VAL A 305 9.38 3.68 5.17
C VAL A 305 8.01 3.85 4.53
N ASP A 306 6.97 3.68 5.35
CA ASP A 306 5.63 3.36 4.88
C ASP A 306 5.06 4.52 4.06
N GLU A 307 5.32 5.75 4.50
CA GLU A 307 4.92 6.97 3.80
C GLU A 307 5.53 7.04 2.38
N ASN A 308 6.83 6.73 2.26
CA ASN A 308 7.54 6.77 0.99
C ASN A 308 7.10 5.64 0.07
N TYR A 309 6.99 4.44 0.62
CA TYR A 309 6.60 3.24 -0.09
C TYR A 309 5.15 3.32 -0.60
N VAL A 310 4.21 3.67 0.28
CA VAL A 310 2.80 3.82 -0.08
C VAL A 310 2.59 5.00 -1.02
N GLY A 311 3.31 6.11 -0.81
CA GLY A 311 3.32 7.24 -1.74
C GLY A 311 3.73 6.83 -3.16
N GLU A 312 4.85 6.12 -3.29
CA GLU A 312 5.36 5.61 -4.56
C GLU A 312 4.42 4.59 -5.21
N SER A 313 3.93 3.63 -4.41
CA SER A 313 3.00 2.60 -4.87
C SER A 313 1.67 3.20 -5.34
N SER A 314 1.14 4.20 -4.62
CA SER A 314 -0.06 4.95 -4.97
C SER A 314 0.12 5.72 -6.28
N HIS A 315 1.27 6.39 -6.46
CA HIS A 315 1.61 7.06 -7.72
C HIS A 315 1.62 6.08 -8.91
N ARG A 316 2.33 4.95 -8.79
CA ARG A 316 2.37 3.92 -9.85
C ARG A 316 0.99 3.37 -10.15
N THR A 317 0.25 3.04 -9.10
CA THR A 317 -1.14 2.56 -9.18
C THR A 317 -2.01 3.54 -9.96
N PHE A 318 -1.93 4.83 -9.65
CA PHE A 318 -2.69 5.88 -10.35
C PHE A 318 -2.35 5.95 -11.83
N VAL A 319 -1.06 5.97 -12.19
CA VAL A 319 -0.61 6.04 -13.58
C VAL A 319 -1.09 4.82 -14.38
N ILE A 320 -0.93 3.61 -13.82
CA ILE A 320 -1.32 2.36 -14.47
C ILE A 320 -2.85 2.29 -14.59
N ALA A 321 -3.60 2.60 -13.52
CA ALA A 321 -5.06 2.60 -13.52
C ALA A 321 -5.61 3.58 -14.57
N THR A 322 -5.05 4.79 -14.61
CA THR A 322 -5.43 5.81 -15.58
C THR A 322 -5.14 5.35 -17.01
N GLY A 323 -3.97 4.76 -17.24
CA GLY A 323 -3.60 4.20 -18.55
C GLY A 323 -4.52 3.06 -19.01
N LYS A 324 -4.79 2.10 -18.13
CA LYS A 324 -5.61 0.93 -18.43
C LYS A 324 -7.09 1.28 -18.58
N ILE A 325 -7.67 1.91 -17.56
CA ILE A 325 -9.11 2.14 -17.47
C ILE A 325 -9.50 3.36 -18.30
N ALA A 326 -8.90 4.51 -18.05
CA ALA A 326 -9.34 5.75 -18.69
C ALA A 326 -8.87 5.85 -20.15
N PHE A 327 -7.61 5.55 -20.44
CA PHE A 327 -7.06 5.65 -21.79
C PHE A 327 -7.45 4.46 -22.68
N VAL A 328 -7.15 3.22 -22.27
CA VAL A 328 -7.42 2.04 -23.13
C VAL A 328 -8.90 1.64 -23.12
N LEU A 329 -9.51 1.43 -21.95
CA LEU A 329 -10.90 0.92 -21.90
C LEU A 329 -11.94 1.99 -22.23
N LEU A 330 -11.87 3.18 -21.63
CA LEU A 330 -12.86 4.24 -21.85
C LEU A 330 -12.59 4.99 -23.16
N LEU A 331 -11.49 5.73 -23.25
CA LEU A 331 -11.21 6.55 -24.44
C LEU A 331 -10.97 5.68 -25.68
N GLY A 332 -10.22 4.58 -25.54
CA GLY A 332 -9.93 3.64 -26.62
C GLY A 332 -11.17 3.02 -27.26
N LEU A 333 -12.24 2.78 -26.48
CA LEU A 333 -13.49 2.20 -26.97
C LEU A 333 -14.51 3.25 -27.42
N PHE A 334 -14.70 4.33 -26.64
CA PHE A 334 -15.73 5.32 -26.92
C PHE A 334 -15.38 6.27 -28.07
N LEU A 335 -14.12 6.70 -28.22
CA LEU A 335 -13.73 7.60 -29.32
C LEU A 335 -14.02 7.00 -30.70
N PRO A 336 -13.60 5.76 -31.02
CA PRO A 336 -13.89 5.15 -32.31
C PRO A 336 -15.39 4.86 -32.51
N LEU A 337 -16.13 4.55 -31.45
CA LEU A 337 -17.57 4.29 -31.54
C LEU A 337 -18.33 5.49 -32.12
N PHE A 338 -17.99 6.71 -31.67
CA PHE A 338 -18.65 7.94 -32.14
C PHE A 338 -18.01 8.55 -33.39
N LEU A 339 -16.69 8.43 -33.55
CA LEU A 339 -15.96 9.11 -34.62
C LEU A 339 -15.74 8.23 -35.86
N SER A 340 -15.44 6.95 -35.67
CA SER A 340 -15.03 6.05 -36.76
C SER A 340 -16.22 5.40 -37.47
N LEU A 341 -17.27 5.07 -36.74
CA LEU A 341 -18.45 4.38 -37.27
C LEU A 341 -19.13 5.13 -38.44
N GLY A 342 -19.13 6.46 -38.39
CA GLY A 342 -19.76 7.31 -39.39
C GLY A 342 -18.86 7.72 -40.57
N LEU A 343 -17.59 7.29 -40.61
CA LEU A 343 -16.62 7.80 -41.59
C LEU A 343 -17.01 7.52 -43.04
N VAL A 344 -17.45 6.30 -43.32
CA VAL A 344 -17.88 5.89 -44.67
C VAL A 344 -19.38 5.61 -44.74
N ARG A 345 -19.98 5.21 -43.63
CA ARG A 345 -21.40 4.87 -43.54
C ARG A 345 -22.29 6.05 -43.88
N ASP A 346 -22.05 7.22 -43.26
CA ASP A 346 -22.90 8.41 -43.43
C ASP A 346 -22.94 8.85 -44.92
N GLU A 347 -21.82 8.73 -45.62
CA GLU A 347 -21.71 9.09 -47.05
C GLU A 347 -22.34 8.04 -47.97
N THR A 348 -22.30 6.78 -47.55
CA THR A 348 -22.98 5.67 -48.25
C THR A 348 -24.49 5.81 -48.13
N GLU A 349 -25.01 6.13 -46.93
CA GLU A 349 -26.45 6.30 -46.68
C GLU A 349 -27.03 7.54 -47.37
N ARG A 350 -26.27 8.63 -47.42
CA ARG A 350 -26.68 9.87 -48.10
C ARG A 350 -26.51 9.80 -49.62
N GLY A 351 -25.93 8.72 -50.13
CA GLY A 351 -25.63 8.56 -51.55
C GLY A 351 -24.59 9.56 -52.08
N THR A 352 -23.90 10.34 -51.24
CA THR A 352 -22.97 11.38 -51.69
C THR A 352 -21.60 10.84 -52.12
N LEU A 353 -21.40 9.52 -52.00
CA LEU A 353 -20.14 8.84 -52.29
C LEU A 353 -19.67 9.03 -53.75
N HIS A 354 -20.58 9.13 -54.71
CA HIS A 354 -20.23 9.31 -56.14
C HIS A 354 -19.57 10.66 -56.45
N TYR A 355 -19.86 11.70 -55.66
CA TYR A 355 -19.21 13.01 -55.81
C TYR A 355 -17.74 12.97 -55.38
N LEU A 356 -17.38 12.09 -54.45
CA LEU A 356 -16.02 11.94 -53.94
C LEU A 356 -15.16 11.00 -54.81
N LEU A 357 -15.79 10.06 -55.52
CA LEU A 357 -15.13 9.08 -56.39
C LEU A 357 -15.05 9.49 -57.87
N SER A 358 -15.08 10.79 -58.18
CA SER A 358 -15.02 11.30 -59.56
C SER A 358 -13.71 10.96 -60.30
N LYS A 359 -12.66 10.55 -59.58
CA LYS A 359 -11.42 9.98 -60.13
C LYS A 359 -11.30 8.51 -59.73
N PRO A 360 -10.73 7.63 -60.58
CA PRO A 360 -10.49 6.25 -60.21
C PRO A 360 -9.51 6.19 -59.02
N ILE A 361 -10.05 5.79 -57.88
CA ILE A 361 -9.34 5.46 -56.64
C ILE A 361 -9.76 4.04 -56.29
N HIS A 362 -8.80 3.19 -55.89
CA HIS A 362 -9.13 1.84 -55.48
C HIS A 362 -9.94 1.90 -54.19
N ARG A 363 -11.05 1.17 -54.17
CA ARG A 363 -12.05 1.18 -53.09
C ARG A 363 -11.46 0.89 -51.69
N GLY A 364 -10.47 0.00 -51.62
CA GLY A 364 -9.74 -0.28 -50.38
C GLY A 364 -8.82 0.84 -49.91
N GLU A 365 -8.20 1.57 -50.84
CA GLU A 365 -7.34 2.73 -50.52
C GLU A 365 -8.18 3.85 -49.91
N PHE A 366 -9.40 4.05 -50.41
CA PHE A 366 -10.32 5.05 -49.86
C PHE A 366 -10.64 4.79 -48.38
N ILE A 367 -10.99 3.56 -48.01
CA ILE A 367 -11.27 3.20 -46.60
C ILE A 367 -10.03 3.39 -45.72
N LEU A 368 -8.86 2.98 -46.20
CA LEU A 368 -7.61 3.14 -45.48
C LEU A 368 -7.31 4.63 -45.22
N TYR A 369 -7.45 5.50 -46.22
CA TYR A 369 -7.22 6.94 -46.04
C TYR A 369 -8.23 7.59 -45.10
N ARG A 370 -9.49 7.12 -45.06
CA ARG A 370 -10.48 7.56 -44.08
C ARG A 370 -10.09 7.19 -42.65
N VAL A 371 -9.70 5.95 -42.43
CA VAL A 371 -9.25 5.47 -41.12
C VAL A 371 -7.98 6.21 -40.68
N LEU A 372 -7.03 6.46 -41.59
CA LEU A 372 -5.84 7.27 -41.30
C LEU A 372 -6.19 8.73 -40.94
N GLY A 373 -7.14 9.35 -41.64
CA GLY A 373 -7.59 10.70 -41.31
C GLY A 373 -8.27 10.81 -39.95
N TYR A 374 -9.05 9.79 -39.57
CA TYR A 374 -9.56 9.64 -38.21
C TYR A 374 -8.43 9.48 -37.18
N LEU A 375 -7.49 8.55 -37.44
CA LEU A 375 -6.39 8.27 -36.55
C LEU A 375 -5.51 9.50 -36.31
N ALA A 376 -5.26 10.32 -37.34
CA ALA A 376 -4.48 11.56 -37.19
C ALA A 376 -5.09 12.55 -36.19
N VAL A 377 -6.42 12.67 -36.14
CA VAL A 377 -7.10 13.55 -35.17
C VAL A 377 -7.02 12.97 -33.78
N VAL A 378 -7.36 11.68 -33.64
CA VAL A 378 -7.49 11.07 -32.32
C VAL A 378 -6.12 10.77 -31.70
N SER A 379 -5.12 10.38 -32.48
CA SER A 379 -3.76 10.16 -31.97
C SER A 379 -3.14 11.46 -31.47
N ALA A 380 -3.33 12.57 -32.18
CA ALA A 380 -2.87 13.88 -31.72
C ALA A 380 -3.55 14.28 -30.41
N PHE A 381 -4.86 14.04 -30.29
CA PHE A 381 -5.60 14.29 -29.05
C PHE A 381 -5.06 13.45 -27.87
N ILE A 382 -4.90 12.14 -28.06
CA ILE A 382 -4.40 11.23 -27.02
C ILE A 382 -2.95 11.55 -26.63
N LEU A 383 -2.08 11.86 -27.59
CA LEU A 383 -0.69 12.25 -27.30
C LEU A 383 -0.63 13.52 -26.45
N VAL A 384 -1.39 14.55 -26.82
CA VAL A 384 -1.43 15.79 -26.04
C VAL A 384 -1.99 15.54 -24.65
N LEU A 385 -3.08 14.77 -24.53
CA LEU A 385 -3.70 14.43 -23.26
C LEU A 385 -2.73 13.65 -22.35
N SER A 386 -2.06 12.63 -22.90
CA SER A 386 -1.08 11.82 -22.17
C SER A 386 0.14 12.65 -21.74
N LEU A 387 0.65 13.53 -22.60
CA LEU A 387 1.78 14.41 -22.24
C LEU A 387 1.40 15.41 -21.14
N ILE A 388 0.17 15.95 -21.16
CA ILE A 388 -0.31 16.83 -20.08
C ILE A 388 -0.43 16.05 -18.78
N MET A 389 -1.03 14.86 -18.82
CA MET A 389 -1.14 14.00 -17.63
C MET A 389 0.24 13.65 -17.09
N GLY A 390 1.15 13.19 -17.94
CA GLY A 390 2.50 12.85 -17.56
C GLY A 390 3.29 14.03 -17.00
N LEU A 391 3.09 15.24 -17.54
CA LEU A 391 3.71 16.44 -16.98
C LEU A 391 3.17 16.76 -15.58
N ILE A 392 1.86 16.65 -15.36
CA ILE A 392 1.25 16.95 -14.06
C ILE A 392 1.67 15.92 -13.01
N THR A 393 1.57 14.62 -13.33
CA THR A 393 1.95 13.55 -12.41
C THR A 393 3.46 13.55 -12.13
N SER A 394 4.28 13.95 -13.10
CA SER A 394 5.75 14.05 -12.93
C SER A 394 6.17 15.20 -11.99
N VAL A 395 5.32 16.23 -11.83
CA VAL A 395 5.58 17.37 -10.93
C VAL A 395 5.02 17.14 -9.54
N ILE A 396 3.91 16.42 -9.42
CA ILE A 396 3.22 16.15 -8.14
C ILE A 396 3.67 14.84 -7.51
N GLY A 397 4.19 13.90 -8.31
CA GLY A 397 4.59 12.58 -7.84
C GLY A 397 5.66 12.62 -6.74
N PRO A 398 5.67 11.60 -5.89
CA PRO A 398 6.65 11.48 -4.81
C PRO A 398 8.07 11.34 -5.40
N GLY A 399 9.03 11.96 -4.72
CA GLY A 399 10.45 11.90 -5.05
C GLY A 399 11.19 13.21 -4.79
N GLU A 400 12.52 13.12 -4.72
CA GLU A 400 13.39 14.27 -4.41
C GLU A 400 13.56 15.26 -5.57
N SER A 401 13.23 14.84 -6.80
CA SER A 401 13.40 15.66 -8.00
C SER A 401 12.13 16.45 -8.34
N LEU A 402 12.27 17.74 -8.68
CA LEU A 402 11.15 18.58 -9.10
C LEU A 402 10.38 18.09 -10.35
N ILE A 403 11.02 17.29 -11.21
CA ILE A 403 10.39 16.68 -12.40
C ILE A 403 10.92 15.25 -12.54
N ARG A 404 10.02 14.29 -12.35
CA ARG A 404 10.31 12.87 -12.49
C ARG A 404 10.27 12.41 -13.94
N VAL A 405 11.43 12.40 -14.61
CA VAL A 405 11.53 12.04 -16.04
C VAL A 405 11.31 10.52 -16.27
N GLY A 406 11.45 9.70 -15.22
CA GLY A 406 11.26 8.25 -15.28
C GLY A 406 9.84 7.80 -15.66
N ASP A 407 8.82 8.64 -15.44
CA ASP A 407 7.43 8.28 -15.74
C ASP A 407 7.03 8.58 -17.20
N LEU A 408 7.81 9.42 -17.88
CA LEU A 408 7.51 9.87 -19.24
C LEU A 408 7.52 8.71 -20.27
N PRO A 409 8.43 7.73 -20.21
CA PRO A 409 8.33 6.51 -21.01
C PRO A 409 7.01 5.75 -20.82
N VAL A 410 6.49 5.66 -19.59
CA VAL A 410 5.21 4.99 -19.29
C VAL A 410 4.05 5.73 -19.94
N TRP A 411 3.99 7.06 -19.81
CA TRP A 411 2.95 7.88 -20.43
C TRP A 411 2.99 7.84 -21.97
N LEU A 412 4.19 7.88 -22.57
CA LEU A 412 4.35 7.67 -24.01
C LEU A 412 3.91 6.27 -24.43
N GLY A 413 4.20 5.28 -23.61
CA GLY A 413 3.75 3.90 -23.75
C GLY A 413 2.25 3.76 -23.76
N ILE A 414 1.57 4.33 -22.75
CA ILE A 414 0.11 4.39 -22.63
C ILE A 414 -0.48 5.07 -23.88
N ALA A 415 0.11 6.18 -24.33
CA ALA A 415 -0.35 6.86 -25.54
C ALA A 415 -0.20 5.96 -26.78
N GLY A 416 0.95 5.30 -26.94
CA GLY A 416 1.21 4.36 -28.03
C GLY A 416 0.23 3.18 -28.03
N ALA A 417 0.02 2.54 -26.87
CA ALA A 417 -0.93 1.46 -26.69
C ALA A 417 -2.35 1.89 -27.04
N THR A 418 -2.78 3.05 -26.54
CA THR A 418 -4.10 3.61 -26.82
C THR A 418 -4.28 3.92 -28.31
N ILE A 419 -3.26 4.44 -29.00
CA ILE A 419 -3.32 4.70 -30.45
C ILE A 419 -3.50 3.39 -31.24
N LEU A 420 -2.82 2.32 -30.85
CA LEU A 420 -2.99 1.01 -31.49
C LEU A 420 -4.39 0.44 -31.24
N VAL A 421 -4.91 0.57 -30.03
CA VAL A 421 -6.29 0.19 -29.68
C VAL A 421 -7.31 1.00 -30.48
N LEU A 422 -7.10 2.31 -30.60
CA LEU A 422 -7.94 3.20 -31.42
C LEU A 422 -7.90 2.83 -32.91
N ALA A 423 -6.77 2.31 -33.42
CA ALA A 423 -6.66 1.80 -34.78
C ALA A 423 -7.45 0.50 -34.96
N ALA A 424 -7.35 -0.41 -34.00
CA ALA A 424 -8.07 -1.68 -34.01
C ALA A 424 -9.59 -1.46 -33.91
N TYR A 425 -10.08 -0.73 -32.90
CA TYR A 425 -11.50 -0.41 -32.78
C TYR A 425 -12.00 0.52 -33.87
N GLY A 426 -11.19 1.50 -34.29
CA GLY A 426 -11.54 2.40 -35.39
C GLY A 426 -11.78 1.64 -36.68
N SER A 427 -10.89 0.72 -37.04
CA SER A 427 -11.07 -0.13 -38.22
C SER A 427 -12.24 -1.11 -38.07
N LEU A 428 -12.40 -1.74 -36.90
CA LEU A 428 -13.50 -2.66 -36.60
C LEU A 428 -14.87 -1.99 -36.74
N PHE A 429 -15.12 -0.87 -36.05
CA PHE A 429 -16.41 -0.18 -36.10
C PHE A 429 -16.70 0.43 -37.46
N ASN A 430 -15.68 0.94 -38.16
CA ASN A 430 -15.86 1.40 -39.54
C ASN A 430 -16.27 0.25 -40.47
N THR A 431 -15.64 -0.92 -40.34
CA THR A 431 -15.99 -2.12 -41.14
C THR A 431 -17.39 -2.63 -40.82
N ILE A 432 -17.81 -2.61 -39.55
CA ILE A 432 -19.20 -2.97 -39.18
C ILE A 432 -20.21 -1.96 -39.72
N GLY A 433 -19.90 -0.66 -39.64
CA GLY A 433 -20.73 0.40 -40.23
C GLY A 433 -20.89 0.23 -41.74
N LEU A 434 -19.86 -0.27 -42.43
CA LEU A 434 -19.93 -0.65 -43.84
C LEU A 434 -20.77 -1.90 -44.08
N LEU A 435 -20.56 -2.97 -43.31
CA LEU A 435 -21.31 -4.23 -43.45
C LEU A 435 -22.82 -4.03 -43.25
N LEU A 436 -23.20 -3.27 -42.23
CA LEU A 436 -24.58 -3.05 -41.81
C LEU A 436 -24.90 -1.56 -41.70
N PRO A 437 -25.22 -0.84 -42.80
CA PRO A 437 -25.47 0.61 -42.75
C PRO A 437 -26.57 0.97 -41.74
N LYS A 438 -27.72 0.28 -41.82
CA LYS A 438 -28.89 0.56 -40.98
C LYS A 438 -28.76 0.09 -39.53
N TYR A 439 -28.10 -1.04 -39.29
CA TYR A 439 -28.07 -1.71 -37.97
C TYR A 439 -26.70 -1.75 -37.31
N GLY A 440 -25.65 -1.26 -37.97
CA GLY A 440 -24.27 -1.38 -37.53
C GLY A 440 -24.02 -0.74 -36.16
N VAL A 441 -24.70 0.36 -35.85
CA VAL A 441 -24.60 1.02 -34.52
C VAL A 441 -24.98 0.06 -33.40
N TYR A 442 -26.08 -0.69 -33.53
CA TYR A 442 -26.52 -1.61 -32.49
C TYR A 442 -25.52 -2.74 -32.28
N LEU A 443 -24.95 -3.29 -33.36
CA LEU A 443 -23.92 -4.32 -33.27
C LEU A 443 -22.63 -3.77 -32.62
N CYS A 444 -22.23 -2.54 -32.95
CA CYS A 444 -21.08 -1.89 -32.31
C CYS A 444 -21.30 -1.67 -30.81
N ILE A 445 -22.54 -1.36 -30.38
CA ILE A 445 -22.85 -1.24 -28.95
C ILE A 445 -22.71 -2.60 -28.24
N VAL A 446 -23.24 -3.68 -28.83
CA VAL A 446 -23.11 -5.04 -28.27
C VAL A 446 -21.63 -5.45 -28.16
N ILE A 447 -20.84 -5.19 -29.20
CA ILE A 447 -19.40 -5.44 -29.17
C ILE A 447 -18.72 -4.53 -28.14
N GLY A 448 -19.13 -3.26 -28.02
CA GLY A 448 -18.60 -2.36 -27.00
C GLY A 448 -18.83 -2.88 -25.58
N VAL A 449 -20.00 -3.43 -25.29
CA VAL A 449 -20.29 -4.06 -23.98
C VAL A 449 -19.44 -5.32 -23.78
N TRP A 450 -19.30 -6.15 -24.81
CA TRP A 450 -18.43 -7.32 -24.77
C TRP A 450 -16.98 -6.92 -24.47
N GLU A 451 -16.42 -5.97 -25.22
CA GLU A 451 -15.04 -5.51 -25.07
C GLU A 451 -14.81 -4.87 -23.69
N PHE A 452 -15.77 -4.12 -23.18
CA PHE A 452 -15.70 -3.59 -21.82
C PHE A 452 -15.65 -4.70 -20.76
N ALA A 453 -16.53 -5.72 -20.89
CA ALA A 453 -16.52 -6.88 -20.00
C ALA A 453 -15.19 -7.65 -20.08
N MET A 454 -14.66 -7.87 -21.28
CA MET A 454 -13.38 -8.57 -21.47
C MET A 454 -12.18 -7.77 -20.93
N GLY A 455 -12.26 -6.44 -20.96
CA GLY A 455 -11.32 -5.55 -20.27
C GLY A 455 -11.25 -5.82 -18.77
N PHE A 456 -12.40 -5.87 -18.09
CA PHE A 456 -12.46 -6.21 -16.66
C PHE A 456 -12.02 -7.64 -16.37
N THR A 457 -12.37 -8.61 -17.22
CA THR A 457 -11.87 -9.98 -17.01
C THR A 457 -10.36 -10.05 -17.13
N THR A 458 -9.73 -9.20 -17.95
CA THR A 458 -8.26 -9.16 -18.07
C THR A 458 -7.61 -8.61 -16.81
N LEU A 459 -8.22 -7.64 -16.13
CA LEU A 459 -7.72 -7.11 -14.87
C LEU A 459 -7.78 -8.16 -13.75
N ILE A 460 -8.88 -8.91 -13.66
CA ILE A 460 -9.10 -9.90 -12.59
C ILE A 460 -8.37 -11.22 -12.88
N SER A 461 -8.36 -11.64 -14.15
CA SER A 461 -7.77 -12.92 -14.57
C SER A 461 -7.04 -12.75 -15.91
N PRO A 462 -5.76 -12.32 -15.86
CA PRO A 462 -4.94 -12.09 -17.05
C PRO A 462 -4.78 -13.36 -17.92
N ASP A 463 -4.79 -14.55 -17.30
CA ASP A 463 -4.61 -15.85 -17.98
C ASP A 463 -5.84 -16.33 -18.75
N SER A 464 -6.97 -15.61 -18.68
CA SER A 464 -8.21 -16.04 -19.30
C SER A 464 -8.10 -16.13 -20.82
N SER A 465 -8.18 -17.37 -21.35
CA SER A 465 -8.19 -17.62 -22.80
C SER A 465 -9.29 -16.86 -23.55
N VAL A 466 -10.43 -16.60 -22.91
CA VAL A 466 -11.53 -15.86 -23.53
C VAL A 466 -11.16 -14.38 -23.71
N ALA A 467 -10.42 -13.80 -22.76
CA ALA A 467 -9.97 -12.41 -22.81
C ALA A 467 -9.08 -12.13 -24.02
N THR A 468 -8.26 -13.10 -24.42
CA THR A 468 -7.36 -13.01 -25.58
C THR A 468 -8.04 -12.71 -26.92
N LEU A 469 -9.36 -12.98 -27.02
CA LEU A 469 -10.15 -12.67 -28.22
C LEU A 469 -10.51 -11.19 -28.34
N SER A 470 -10.37 -10.41 -27.26
CA SER A 470 -10.72 -8.99 -27.21
C SER A 470 -9.55 -8.09 -27.60
N VAL A 471 -9.85 -6.93 -28.18
CA VAL A 471 -8.84 -5.89 -28.45
C VAL A 471 -8.37 -5.25 -27.14
N SER A 472 -9.27 -5.15 -26.15
CA SER A 472 -8.97 -4.59 -24.83
C SER A 472 -7.88 -5.38 -24.11
N HIS A 473 -7.88 -6.71 -24.18
CA HIS A 473 -6.88 -7.56 -23.54
C HIS A 473 -5.46 -7.24 -24.05
N TRP A 474 -5.25 -7.20 -25.36
CA TRP A 474 -3.96 -6.86 -25.95
C TRP A 474 -3.54 -5.42 -25.66
N GLY A 475 -4.49 -4.49 -25.52
CA GLY A 475 -4.20 -3.12 -25.09
C GLY A 475 -3.72 -3.04 -23.65
N LEU A 476 -4.36 -3.78 -22.74
CA LEU A 476 -4.01 -3.83 -21.32
C LEU A 476 -2.67 -4.53 -21.10
N GLN A 477 -2.46 -5.70 -21.71
CA GLN A 477 -1.19 -6.43 -21.63
C GLN A 477 -0.02 -5.61 -22.19
N LEU A 478 -0.25 -4.81 -23.22
CA LEU A 478 0.77 -3.91 -23.76
C LEU A 478 1.19 -2.86 -22.72
N ILE A 479 0.24 -2.30 -21.95
CA ILE A 479 0.57 -1.39 -20.84
C ILE A 479 1.37 -2.11 -19.77
N ASP A 480 0.94 -3.30 -19.35
CA ASP A 480 1.67 -4.09 -18.34
C ASP A 480 3.11 -4.37 -18.74
N SER A 481 3.32 -4.71 -20.01
CA SER A 481 4.65 -4.95 -20.56
C SER A 481 5.50 -3.67 -20.62
N ILE A 482 4.91 -2.51 -20.91
CA ILE A 482 5.64 -1.24 -20.95
C ILE A 482 6.00 -0.75 -19.54
N VAL A 483 5.10 -0.94 -18.58
CA VAL A 483 5.35 -0.65 -17.16
C VAL A 483 6.55 -1.46 -16.69
N MET A 484 6.58 -2.77 -16.93
CA MET A 484 7.70 -3.63 -16.54
C MET A 484 9.04 -3.27 -17.22
N VAL A 485 9.00 -2.69 -18.43
CA VAL A 485 10.22 -2.20 -19.10
C VAL A 485 10.70 -0.85 -18.54
N SER A 486 9.78 0.00 -18.09
CA SER A 486 10.09 1.36 -17.62
C SER A 486 10.40 1.41 -16.12
N TRP A 487 9.67 0.61 -15.34
CA TRP A 487 9.78 0.42 -13.90
C TRP A 487 9.99 -1.08 -13.62
N PRO A 488 11.22 -1.59 -13.81
CA PRO A 488 11.52 -3.02 -13.67
C PRO A 488 11.30 -3.53 -12.24
N ASP A 489 11.43 -2.64 -11.26
CA ASP A 489 11.20 -2.82 -9.84
C ASP A 489 9.70 -2.95 -9.47
N THR A 490 8.75 -2.72 -10.39
CA THR A 490 7.30 -2.87 -10.10
C THR A 490 6.93 -4.26 -9.56
N ILE A 491 7.66 -5.31 -9.97
CA ILE A 491 7.47 -6.67 -9.46
C ILE A 491 7.82 -6.73 -7.97
N GLN A 492 8.98 -6.20 -7.61
CA GLN A 492 9.50 -6.14 -6.25
C GLN A 492 8.53 -5.35 -5.36
N TYR A 493 8.07 -4.18 -5.81
CA TYR A 493 7.03 -3.42 -5.11
C TYR A 493 5.75 -4.24 -4.91
N SER A 494 5.23 -4.89 -5.96
CA SER A 494 4.00 -5.69 -5.81
C SER A 494 4.13 -6.82 -4.79
N GLN A 495 5.32 -7.40 -4.65
CA GLN A 495 5.58 -8.52 -3.74
C GLN A 495 5.83 -8.05 -2.31
N MET A 496 6.59 -6.97 -2.14
CA MET A 496 6.85 -6.33 -0.86
C MET A 496 5.54 -5.96 -0.16
N SER A 497 4.60 -5.34 -0.89
CA SER A 497 3.27 -5.04 -0.36
C SER A 497 2.47 -6.28 0.03
N SER A 498 2.70 -7.43 -0.62
CA SER A 498 2.05 -8.68 -0.20
C SER A 498 2.69 -9.28 1.04
N ALA A 499 4.00 -9.11 1.20
CA ALA A 499 4.77 -9.75 2.25
C ALA A 499 4.61 -9.02 3.59
N PHE A 500 4.67 -7.68 3.57
CA PHE A 500 4.45 -6.82 4.74
C PHE A 500 2.96 -6.48 4.99
N GLY A 501 2.03 -7.05 4.20
CA GLY A 501 0.61 -6.78 4.38
C GLY A 501 0.15 -5.34 4.04
N LEU A 502 1.02 -4.52 3.45
CA LEU A 502 0.72 -3.15 3.03
C LEU A 502 -0.42 -3.14 2.02
N GLN A 503 -1.52 -2.46 2.35
CA GLN A 503 -2.71 -2.40 1.48
C GLN A 503 -2.50 -1.44 0.30
N THR A 504 -1.77 -1.89 -0.73
CA THR A 504 -1.58 -1.10 -1.95
C THR A 504 -2.57 -1.49 -3.05
N GLY A 505 -3.04 -0.51 -3.82
CA GLY A 505 -3.91 -0.75 -4.98
C GLY A 505 -3.19 -1.39 -6.18
N LEU A 506 -1.86 -1.53 -6.13
CA LEU A 506 -1.02 -1.95 -7.24
C LEU A 506 -1.34 -3.37 -7.70
N GLN A 507 -1.49 -4.30 -6.76
CA GLN A 507 -1.76 -5.73 -7.02
C GLN A 507 -3.10 -5.96 -7.74
N TRP A 508 -4.08 -5.08 -7.53
CA TRP A 508 -5.40 -5.17 -8.18
C TRP A 508 -5.39 -4.67 -9.62
N ILE A 509 -4.48 -3.76 -9.94
CA ILE A 509 -4.48 -3.01 -11.20
C ILE A 509 -3.41 -3.51 -12.15
N TRP A 510 -2.26 -3.94 -11.63
CA TRP A 510 -1.12 -4.41 -12.41
C TRP A 510 -0.88 -5.89 -12.21
N SER A 511 -0.50 -6.56 -13.29
CA SER A 511 -0.15 -7.98 -13.28
C SER A 511 0.95 -8.24 -14.31
N PRO A 512 1.86 -9.18 -14.07
CA PRO A 512 2.90 -9.51 -15.03
C PRO A 512 2.32 -10.01 -16.37
N PRO A 513 2.98 -9.75 -17.51
CA PRO A 513 2.45 -10.09 -18.82
C PRO A 513 2.46 -11.61 -19.08
N VAL A 514 1.29 -12.17 -19.40
CA VAL A 514 1.09 -13.62 -19.57
C VAL A 514 1.55 -14.15 -20.94
N HIS A 515 1.16 -13.50 -22.04
CA HIS A 515 1.43 -14.02 -23.39
C HIS A 515 2.82 -13.63 -23.92
N THR A 516 3.85 -14.15 -23.24
CA THR A 516 5.28 -13.91 -23.50
C THR A 516 6.01 -15.14 -24.08
N LEU A 517 5.29 -16.11 -24.66
CA LEU A 517 5.86 -17.35 -25.21
C LEU A 517 6.64 -18.17 -24.16
N ASN A 518 6.17 -18.22 -22.92
CA ASN A 518 6.79 -18.91 -21.78
C ASN A 518 8.22 -18.43 -21.45
N SER A 519 8.54 -17.18 -21.79
CA SER A 519 9.87 -16.60 -21.54
C SER A 519 9.90 -15.54 -20.44
N SER A 520 8.73 -15.25 -19.84
CA SER A 520 8.50 -14.17 -18.85
C SER A 520 9.06 -12.79 -19.22
N ASN A 521 9.38 -12.58 -20.50
CA ASN A 521 10.08 -11.39 -20.96
C ASN A 521 9.08 -10.31 -21.43
N ALA A 522 9.14 -9.13 -20.79
CA ALA A 522 8.31 -7.97 -21.10
C ALA A 522 8.41 -7.53 -22.58
N TYR A 523 9.60 -7.58 -23.18
CA TYR A 523 9.80 -7.18 -24.58
C TYR A 523 9.03 -8.08 -25.55
N LEU A 524 8.91 -9.37 -25.24
CA LEU A 524 8.11 -10.30 -26.03
C LEU A 524 6.61 -10.05 -25.85
N GLY A 525 6.18 -9.65 -24.66
CA GLY A 525 4.81 -9.18 -24.41
C GLY A 525 4.43 -7.94 -25.23
N ILE A 526 5.34 -6.97 -25.37
CA ILE A 526 5.16 -5.82 -26.26
C ILE A 526 5.00 -6.28 -27.71
N LEU A 527 5.90 -7.16 -28.18
CA LEU A 527 5.89 -7.63 -29.56
C LEU A 527 4.59 -8.40 -29.90
N THR A 528 4.15 -9.31 -29.04
CA THR A 528 2.91 -10.09 -29.26
C THR A 528 1.69 -9.17 -29.26
N SER A 529 1.61 -8.23 -28.33
CA SER A 529 0.48 -7.30 -28.24
C SER A 529 0.42 -6.35 -29.45
N VAL A 530 1.55 -5.77 -29.86
CA VAL A 530 1.63 -4.89 -31.04
C VAL A 530 1.28 -5.65 -32.32
N THR A 531 1.79 -6.87 -32.49
CA THR A 531 1.50 -7.69 -33.67
C THR A 531 0.02 -8.08 -33.74
N MET A 532 -0.62 -8.41 -32.62
CA MET A 532 -2.04 -8.69 -32.57
C MET A 532 -2.90 -7.45 -32.89
N LEU A 533 -2.62 -6.29 -32.26
CA LEU A 533 -3.38 -5.06 -32.51
C LEU A 533 -3.26 -4.57 -33.97
N ILE A 534 -2.07 -4.62 -34.54
CA ILE A 534 -1.84 -4.30 -35.96
C ILE A 534 -2.53 -5.35 -36.85
N GLY A 535 -2.42 -6.63 -36.52
CA GLY A 535 -3.06 -7.72 -37.26
C GLY A 535 -4.58 -7.57 -37.31
N ILE A 536 -5.22 -7.26 -36.18
CA ILE A 536 -6.65 -6.96 -36.10
C ILE A 536 -6.98 -5.75 -36.98
N SER A 537 -6.21 -4.67 -36.86
CA SER A 537 -6.43 -3.44 -37.66
C SER A 537 -6.38 -3.70 -39.17
N VAL A 538 -5.34 -4.40 -39.63
CA VAL A 538 -5.13 -4.73 -41.05
C VAL A 538 -6.20 -5.69 -41.55
N SER A 539 -6.55 -6.71 -40.77
CA SER A 539 -7.59 -7.67 -41.15
C SER A 539 -8.97 -7.01 -41.29
N MET A 540 -9.33 -6.10 -40.38
CA MET A 540 -10.59 -5.36 -40.44
C MET A 540 -10.65 -4.41 -41.63
N ILE A 541 -9.57 -3.70 -41.94
CA ILE A 541 -9.48 -2.87 -43.15
C ILE A 541 -9.60 -3.74 -44.41
N GLY A 542 -8.96 -4.91 -44.43
CA GLY A 542 -9.05 -5.88 -45.52
C GLY A 542 -10.48 -6.37 -45.78
N ILE A 543 -11.19 -6.76 -44.71
CA ILE A 543 -12.60 -7.17 -44.78
C ILE A 543 -13.47 -6.01 -45.28
N GLY A 544 -13.31 -4.80 -44.72
CA GLY A 544 -14.06 -3.62 -45.14
C GLY A 544 -13.86 -3.30 -46.62
N SER A 545 -12.61 -3.36 -47.10
CA SER A 545 -12.27 -3.20 -48.52
C SER A 545 -12.94 -4.24 -49.42
N ALA A 546 -12.91 -5.51 -49.03
CA ALA A 546 -13.50 -6.61 -49.80
C ALA A 546 -15.04 -6.53 -49.87
N VAL A 547 -15.69 -6.03 -48.82
CA VAL A 547 -17.15 -5.80 -48.79
C VAL A 547 -17.52 -4.63 -49.70
N PHE A 548 -16.76 -3.54 -49.61
CA PHE A 548 -17.02 -2.32 -50.38
C PHE A 548 -16.77 -2.50 -51.87
N SER A 549 -15.84 -3.40 -52.26
CA SER A 549 -15.61 -3.71 -53.68
C SER A 549 -16.80 -4.40 -54.36
N LYS A 550 -17.62 -5.13 -53.60
CA LYS A 550 -18.76 -5.90 -54.11
C LYS A 550 -20.09 -5.12 -54.11
N ARG A 551 -20.18 -3.99 -53.41
CA ARG A 551 -21.41 -3.17 -53.41
C ARG A 551 -21.50 -2.33 -54.68
N GLU A 552 -22.65 -2.39 -55.33
CA GLU A 552 -23.00 -1.46 -56.40
C GLU A 552 -23.29 -0.08 -55.78
N ILE A 553 -22.65 0.94 -56.32
CA ILE A 553 -22.93 2.33 -55.97
C ILE A 553 -24.14 2.70 -56.84
N MET A 554 -25.35 2.59 -56.30
CA MET A 554 -26.56 3.10 -56.96
C MET A 554 -26.68 4.60 -56.81
#